data_AF-A0A520GRP2-F1
#
_entry.id   AF-A0A520GRP2-F1
#
_cell.length_a   1.000
_cell.length_b   1.000
_cell.length_c   1.000
_cell.angle_alpha   90.00
_cell.angle_beta   90.00
_cell.angle_gamma   90.00
#
_symmetry.space_group_name_H-M   'P 1'
#
loop_
_entity.id
_entity.type
_entity.pdbx_description
1 polymer ?
#
loop_
_entity_poly.entity_id
_entity_poly.type
_entity_poly.pdbx_seq_one_letter_code
_entity_poly.pdbx_strand_id
1 'polypeptide(L)'
;GSNLGPASQALVDRVKPDIAKRRAEGVTGPMPADLVTASGSGLDPDLSPAAALAQAPRIARVRGVPVERVRALVTDATDASILGEPHVNVLALNRALDALPASGAPAR
;
A
#
# COMPACT_ATOMS: atom_id res chain seq x y z
N GLY A 1 -10.45 27.67 -19.25
CA GLY A 1 -9.22 28.22 -18.66
C GLY A 1 -8.85 27.35 -17.49
N SER A 2 -7.71 26.67 -17.57
CA SER A 2 -7.28 25.70 -16.56
C SER A 2 -7.01 26.43 -15.24
N ASN A 3 -7.50 25.88 -14.13
CA ASN A 3 -7.30 26.39 -12.77
C ASN A 3 -5.85 26.21 -12.29
N LEU A 4 -4.88 26.73 -13.05
CA LEU A 4 -3.45 26.65 -12.75
C LEU A 4 -3.05 27.78 -11.79
N GLY A 5 -3.55 27.69 -10.56
CA GLY A 5 -2.99 28.47 -9.45
C GLY A 5 -1.66 27.88 -8.96
N PRO A 6 -0.92 28.57 -8.08
CA PRO A 6 0.33 28.08 -7.47
C PRO A 6 0.22 26.68 -6.84
N ALA A 7 -0.96 26.32 -6.35
CA ALA A 7 -1.28 24.99 -5.83
C ALA A 7 -1.19 23.88 -6.89
N SER A 8 -1.54 24.16 -8.15
CA SER A 8 -1.43 23.18 -9.24
C SER A 8 0.02 23.00 -9.69
N GLN A 9 0.85 24.04 -9.61
CA GLN A 9 2.27 23.93 -9.93
C GLN A 9 3.02 23.12 -8.87
N ALA A 10 2.72 23.37 -7.59
CA ALA A 10 3.25 22.58 -6.48
C ALA A 10 2.83 21.09 -6.56
N LEU A 11 1.60 20.82 -7.00
CA LEU A 11 1.13 19.46 -7.26
C LEU A 11 1.93 18.80 -8.39
N VAL A 12 2.12 19.50 -9.50
CA VAL A 12 2.92 19.00 -10.64
C VAL A 12 4.36 18.70 -10.22
N ASP A 13 4.98 19.59 -9.44
CA ASP A 13 6.37 19.41 -9.00
C ASP A 13 6.52 18.26 -8.00
N ARG A 14 5.53 18.05 -7.13
CA ARG A 14 5.51 16.92 -6.19
C ARG A 14 5.41 15.56 -6.89
N VAL A 15 4.73 15.51 -8.02
CA VAL A 15 4.30 14.25 -8.65
C VAL A 15 5.30 13.78 -9.73
N LYS A 16 6.10 14.70 -10.27
CA LYS A 16 7.16 14.39 -11.25
C LYS A 16 8.05 13.20 -10.86
N PRO A 17 8.54 13.06 -9.61
CA PRO A 17 9.39 11.93 -9.23
C PRO A 17 8.65 10.59 -9.28
N ASP A 18 7.38 10.55 -8.87
CA ASP A 18 6.56 9.34 -8.85
C ASP A 18 6.20 8.86 -10.26
N ILE A 19 5.94 9.80 -11.17
CA ILE A 19 5.77 9.49 -12.59
C ILE A 19 7.06 8.90 -13.16
N ALA A 20 8.23 9.48 -12.82
CA ALA A 20 9.52 8.97 -13.27
C ALA A 20 9.78 7.55 -12.77
N LYS A 21 9.49 7.27 -11.50
CA LYS A 21 9.59 5.93 -10.90
C LYS A 21 8.70 4.91 -11.61
N ARG A 22 7.42 5.23 -11.82
CA ARG A 22 6.47 4.32 -12.47
C ARG A 22 6.81 4.06 -13.94
N ARG A 23 7.36 5.06 -14.64
CA ARG A 23 7.91 4.89 -15.99
C ARG A 23 9.11 3.95 -16.01
N ALA A 24 10.01 4.06 -15.04
CA ALA A 24 11.13 3.14 -14.87
C ALA A 24 10.69 1.71 -14.54
N GLU A 25 9.55 1.55 -13.85
CA GLU A 25 8.88 0.27 -13.58
C GLU A 25 8.10 -0.29 -14.80
N GLY A 26 8.14 0.38 -15.96
CA GLY A 26 7.61 -0.11 -17.22
C GLY A 26 6.17 0.32 -17.54
N VAL A 27 5.59 1.23 -16.75
CA VAL A 27 4.23 1.72 -16.98
C VAL A 27 4.21 2.67 -18.19
N THR A 28 3.46 2.33 -19.23
CA THR A 28 3.34 3.12 -20.46
C THR A 28 1.89 3.52 -20.73
N GLY A 29 1.67 4.59 -21.50
CA GLY A 29 0.33 5.16 -21.75
C GLY A 29 -0.03 6.39 -20.88
N PRO A 30 -1.26 6.91 -21.01
CA PRO A 30 -1.74 8.04 -20.22
C PRO A 30 -1.87 7.66 -18.75
N MET A 31 -1.32 8.50 -17.86
CA MET A 31 -1.33 8.21 -16.42
C MET A 31 -2.63 8.71 -15.78
N PRO A 32 -3.40 7.84 -15.09
CA PRO A 32 -4.58 8.25 -14.35
C PRO A 32 -4.23 9.33 -13.33
N ALA A 33 -5.06 10.36 -13.21
CA ALA A 33 -4.89 11.42 -12.22
C ALA A 33 -4.91 10.88 -10.77
N ASP A 34 -5.51 9.71 -10.58
CA ASP A 34 -5.60 9.03 -9.27
C ASP A 34 -4.25 8.44 -8.84
N LEU A 35 -3.32 8.18 -9.77
CA LEU A 35 -1.93 7.79 -9.44
C LEU A 35 -1.07 8.98 -9.01
N VAL A 36 -1.59 10.20 -9.16
CA VAL A 36 -0.89 11.47 -8.99
C VAL A 36 -1.35 12.19 -7.71
N THR A 37 -2.58 11.96 -7.25
CA THR A 37 -3.15 12.61 -6.06
C THR A 37 -2.87 11.88 -4.74
N ALA A 38 -2.51 10.59 -4.79
CA ALA A 38 -2.25 9.79 -3.59
C ALA A 38 -0.98 10.23 -2.81
N SER A 39 0.03 10.76 -3.50
CA SER A 39 1.35 11.10 -2.92
C SER A 39 1.43 12.51 -2.31
N GLY A 40 0.30 13.12 -1.94
CA GLY A 40 0.19 14.53 -1.56
C GLY A 40 0.40 14.87 -0.08
N SER A 41 0.23 13.91 0.83
CA SER A 41 0.01 14.17 2.27
C SER A 41 1.22 13.89 3.17
N GLY A 42 2.22 13.13 2.71
CA GLY A 42 3.32 12.68 3.60
C GLY A 42 2.87 11.76 4.75
N LEU A 43 1.63 11.29 4.71
CA LEU A 43 1.04 10.23 5.53
C LEU A 43 0.56 9.19 4.55
N ASP A 44 1.33 8.14 4.32
CA ASP A 44 1.10 7.09 3.32
C ASP A 44 0.00 6.11 3.79
N PRO A 45 -1.24 6.16 3.26
CA PRO A 45 -2.31 5.22 3.57
C PRO A 45 -2.71 4.43 2.32
N ASP A 46 -1.82 4.26 1.34
CA ASP A 46 -2.24 3.89 -0.03
C ASP A 46 -2.48 2.38 -0.24
N LEU A 47 -2.23 1.54 0.76
CA LEU A 47 -2.47 0.11 0.62
C LEU A 47 -3.95 -0.22 0.87
N SER A 48 -4.71 -0.44 -0.20
CA SER A 48 -6.09 -0.92 -0.07
C SER A 48 -6.15 -2.32 0.56
N PRO A 49 -7.22 -2.64 1.33
CA PRO A 49 -7.39 -3.97 1.90
C PRO A 49 -7.41 -5.07 0.84
N ALA A 50 -8.02 -4.81 -0.32
CA ALA A 50 -8.03 -5.75 -1.44
C ALA A 50 -6.61 -6.05 -1.96
N ALA A 51 -5.76 -5.01 -2.10
CA ALA A 51 -4.38 -5.18 -2.53
C ALA A 51 -3.55 -5.96 -1.49
N ALA A 52 -3.73 -5.68 -0.20
CA ALA A 52 -3.06 -6.41 0.88
C ALA A 52 -3.49 -7.89 0.94
N LEU A 53 -4.80 -8.16 0.83
CA LEU A 53 -5.34 -9.52 0.81
C LEU A 53 -4.84 -10.34 -0.38
N ALA A 54 -4.65 -9.71 -1.54
CA ALA A 54 -4.08 -10.36 -2.73
C ALA A 54 -2.62 -10.84 -2.49
N GLN A 55 -1.87 -10.16 -1.61
CA GLN A 55 -0.49 -10.56 -1.25
C GLN A 55 -0.43 -11.63 -0.15
N ALA A 56 -1.52 -11.88 0.57
CA ALA A 56 -1.54 -12.80 1.71
C ALA A 56 -0.97 -14.21 1.41
N PRO A 57 -1.24 -14.86 0.26
CA PRO A 57 -0.67 -16.17 -0.05
C PRO A 57 0.87 -16.15 -0.17
N ARG A 58 1.42 -15.09 -0.77
CA ARG A 58 2.87 -14.93 -0.92
C ARG A 58 3.53 -14.72 0.43
N ILE A 59 2.97 -13.83 1.26
CA ILE A 59 3.48 -13.52 2.61
C ILE A 59 3.45 -14.78 3.48
N ALA A 60 2.34 -15.51 3.47
CA ALA A 60 2.16 -16.77 4.20
C ALA A 60 3.25 -17.78 3.87
N ARG A 61 3.52 -18.00 2.57
CA ARG A 61 4.57 -18.90 2.11
C ARG A 61 5.97 -18.48 2.56
N VAL A 62 6.30 -17.19 2.44
CA VAL A 62 7.62 -16.68 2.83
C VAL A 62 7.84 -16.76 4.34
N ARG A 63 6.79 -16.58 5.13
CA ARG A 63 6.87 -16.60 6.60
C ARG A 63 6.55 -17.95 7.24
N GLY A 64 6.16 -18.94 6.45
CA GLY A 64 5.80 -20.28 6.93
C GLY A 64 4.52 -20.32 7.77
N VAL A 65 3.63 -19.34 7.67
CA VAL A 65 2.41 -19.23 8.48
C VAL A 65 1.15 -19.53 7.66
N PRO A 66 0.02 -19.93 8.27
CA PRO A 66 -1.24 -20.11 7.55
C PRO A 66 -1.72 -18.83 6.85
N VAL A 67 -2.24 -18.95 5.63
CA VAL A 67 -2.74 -17.79 4.86
C VAL A 67 -3.89 -17.06 5.56
N GLU A 68 -4.77 -17.79 6.25
CA GLU A 68 -5.86 -17.18 7.02
C GLU A 68 -5.35 -16.32 8.18
N ARG A 69 -4.18 -16.66 8.73
CA ARG A 69 -3.55 -15.83 9.76
C ARG A 69 -3.08 -14.49 9.19
N VAL A 70 -2.52 -14.50 7.98
CA VAL A 70 -2.11 -13.27 7.30
C VAL A 70 -3.32 -12.43 6.92
N ARG A 71 -4.40 -13.04 6.42
CA ARG A 71 -5.65 -12.32 6.09
C ARG A 71 -6.26 -11.64 7.32
N ALA A 72 -6.30 -12.34 8.46
CA ALA A 72 -6.77 -11.75 9.71
C ALA A 72 -5.93 -10.52 10.11
N LEU A 73 -4.60 -10.61 10.04
CA LEU A 73 -3.73 -9.47 10.33
C LEU A 73 -3.94 -8.28 9.38
N VAL A 74 -4.24 -8.54 8.10
CA VAL A 74 -4.58 -7.48 7.13
C VAL A 74 -5.89 -6.80 7.52
N THR A 75 -6.90 -7.56 7.92
CA THR A 75 -8.17 -7.02 8.40
C THR A 75 -7.99 -6.22 9.69
N ASP A 76 -7.22 -6.72 10.65
CA ASP A 76 -6.96 -6.04 11.93
C ASP A 76 -6.17 -4.73 11.74
N ALA A 77 -5.31 -4.68 10.72
CA ALA A 77 -4.56 -3.49 10.35
C ALA A 77 -5.33 -2.56 9.38
N THR A 78 -6.57 -2.88 9.03
CA THR A 78 -7.38 -2.04 8.15
C THR A 78 -8.11 -0.98 8.97
N ASP A 79 -7.80 0.29 8.72
CA ASP A 79 -8.52 1.42 9.28
C ASP A 79 -9.73 1.73 8.40
N ALA A 80 -10.92 1.41 8.90
CA ALA A 80 -12.20 1.79 8.30
C ALA A 80 -12.59 3.19 8.79
N SER A 81 -11.92 4.22 8.26
CA SER A 81 -12.27 5.60 8.60
C SER A 81 -13.64 5.96 8.04
N ILE A 82 -14.50 6.58 8.87
CA ILE A 82 -15.84 7.05 8.48
C ILE A 82 -15.75 8.17 7.41
N LEU A 83 -14.58 8.83 7.31
CA LEU A 83 -14.36 9.99 6.45
C LEU A 83 -13.43 9.69 5.25
N GLY A 84 -13.25 8.43 4.85
CA GLY A 84 -12.40 8.09 3.71
C GLY A 84 -12.49 6.63 3.26
N GLU A 85 -11.72 6.28 2.24
CA GLU A 85 -11.62 4.90 1.78
C GLU A 85 -10.85 4.03 2.80
N PRO A 86 -11.26 2.76 3.01
CA PRO A 86 -10.52 1.85 3.88
C PRO A 86 -9.08 1.65 3.40
N HIS A 87 -8.14 1.70 4.33
CA HIS A 87 -6.72 1.49 4.04
C HIS A 87 -6.06 0.63 5.09
N VAL A 88 -4.98 -0.03 4.71
CA VAL A 88 -4.19 -0.88 5.59
C VAL A 88 -3.02 -0.08 6.16
N ASN A 89 -2.94 -0.04 7.48
CA ASN A 89 -1.79 0.45 8.21
C ASN A 89 -0.62 -0.56 8.06
N VAL A 90 0.24 -0.32 7.08
CA VAL A 90 1.35 -1.21 6.72
C VAL A 90 2.34 -1.38 7.88
N LEU A 91 2.58 -0.33 8.67
CA LEU A 91 3.47 -0.41 9.83
C LEU A 91 2.89 -1.35 10.90
N ALA A 92 1.61 -1.22 11.22
CA ALA A 92 0.92 -2.10 12.16
C ALA A 92 0.91 -3.55 11.65
N LEU A 93 0.60 -3.76 10.37
CA LEU A 93 0.64 -5.07 9.72
C LEU A 93 2.03 -5.71 9.81
N ASN A 94 3.10 -4.97 9.50
CA ASN A 94 4.46 -5.47 9.57
C ASN A 94 4.85 -5.88 10.99
N ARG A 95 4.55 -5.05 12.00
CA ARG A 95 4.80 -5.39 13.41
C ARG A 95 4.04 -6.64 13.84
N ALA A 96 2.79 -6.79 13.41
CA ALA A 96 2.00 -7.97 13.72
C ALA A 96 2.53 -9.24 13.03
N LEU A 97 3.01 -9.12 11.79
CA LEU A 97 3.68 -10.21 11.07
C LEU A 97 5.03 -10.61 11.69
N ASP A 98 5.78 -9.65 12.24
CA ASP A 98 7.04 -9.90 12.93
C ASP A 98 6.84 -10.51 14.33
N ALA A 99 5.69 -10.25 14.96
CA ALA A 99 5.30 -10.87 16.23
C ALA A 99 4.76 -12.31 16.08
N LEU A 100 4.52 -12.80 14.85
CA LEU A 100 4.17 -14.20 14.66
C LEU A 100 5.39 -15.07 14.98
N PRO A 101 5.24 -16.14 15.78
CA PRO A 101 6.30 -17.12 15.91
C PRO A 101 6.58 -17.67 14.51
N ALA A 102 7.86 -17.71 14.11
CA ALA A 102 8.26 -18.46 12.93
C ALA A 102 7.69 -19.86 13.11
N SER A 103 6.76 -20.25 12.23
CA SER A 103 6.14 -21.57 12.35
C SER A 103 7.27 -22.58 12.29
N GLY A 104 7.44 -23.35 13.37
CA GLY A 104 8.51 -24.30 13.50
C GLY A 104 8.52 -25.21 12.29
N ALA A 105 9.60 -25.17 11.51
CA ALA A 105 9.91 -26.29 10.65
C ALA A 105 10.00 -27.54 11.53
N PRO A 106 9.42 -28.69 11.15
CA PRO A 106 9.81 -29.93 11.79
C PRO A 106 11.31 -30.10 11.59
N ALA A 107 12.01 -30.41 12.67
CA ALA A 107 13.34 -30.98 12.56
C ALA A 107 13.22 -32.32 11.84
N ARG A 108 13.56 -32.35 10.54
CA ARG A 108 14.31 -33.40 9.80
C ARG A 108 14.12 -33.27 8.30
#